data_AF-A0A2T1DUE6-F1
#
_entry.id   AF-A0A2T1DUE6-F1
#
_cell.length_a   1.000
_cell.length_b   1.000
_cell.length_c   1.000
_cell.angle_alpha   90.00
_cell.angle_beta   90.00
_cell.angle_gamma   90.00
#
_symmetry.space_group_name_H-M   'P 1'
#
loop_
_entity.id
_entity.type
_entity.pdbx_description
1 polymer ?
#
loop_
_entity_poly.entity_id
_entity_poly.type
_entity_poly.pdbx_seq_one_letter_code
_entity_poly.pdbx_strand_id
1 'polypeptide(L)' 'MPRFLYGDRLRWLSNGEPTDWGIAIGRFYSFAPHRCRWQWCYLIWLDADSPSGAWVKADSAWEDDLEPLETEKTL' A
#
# COMPACT_ATOMS: atom_id res chain seq x y z
N MET A 1 -8.74 8.67 11.84
CA MET A 1 -8.61 7.20 11.96
C MET A 1 -7.94 6.69 10.69
N PRO A 2 -7.16 5.61 10.74
CA PRO A 2 -6.52 5.03 9.54
C PRO A 2 -7.59 4.57 8.54
N ARG A 3 -7.36 4.86 7.26
CA ARG A 3 -8.24 4.50 6.14
C ARG A 3 -8.21 3.01 5.82
N PHE A 4 -7.07 2.36 6.07
CA PHE A 4 -6.87 0.94 5.77
C PHE A 4 -6.57 0.14 7.04
N LEU A 5 -6.94 -1.14 7.00
CA LEU A 5 -6.82 -2.11 8.08
C LEU A 5 -5.77 -3.18 7.74
N TYR A 6 -5.41 -3.97 8.74
CA TYR A 6 -4.55 -5.14 8.53
C TYR A 6 -5.31 -6.18 7.72
N GLY A 7 -4.63 -6.75 6.72
CA GLY A 7 -5.24 -7.68 5.77
C GLY A 7 -5.82 -7.04 4.52
N ASP A 8 -5.95 -5.70 4.47
CA ASP A 8 -6.42 -5.02 3.25
C ASP A 8 -5.42 -5.23 2.12
N ARG A 9 -5.93 -5.55 0.93
CA ARG A 9 -5.14 -5.61 -0.30
C ARG A 9 -5.05 -4.20 -0.88
N LEU A 10 -3.84 -3.67 -0.97
CA LEU A 10 -3.59 -2.30 -1.38
C LEU A 10 -2.62 -2.29 -2.55
N ARG A 11 -2.72 -1.25 -3.39
CA ARG A 11 -1.73 -0.95 -4.43
C ARG A 11 -1.32 0.50 -4.35
N TRP A 12 -0.15 0.81 -4.89
CA TRP A 12 0.31 2.18 -5.01
C TRP A 12 -0.52 2.90 -6.08
N LEU A 13 -0.87 4.16 -5.82
CA LEU A 13 -1.50 5.01 -6.81
C LEU A 13 -0.64 5.13 -8.05
N SER A 14 -1.29 5.05 -9.21
CA SER A 14 -0.64 5.20 -10.51
C SER A 14 -1.51 6.04 -11.44
N ASN A 15 -0.89 6.66 -12.44
CA ASN A 15 -1.60 7.35 -13.51
C ASN A 15 -2.02 6.37 -14.64
N GLY A 16 -2.49 5.17 -14.27
CA GLY A 16 -2.93 4.13 -15.21
C GLY A 16 -1.90 3.02 -15.50
N GLU A 17 -0.70 3.10 -14.92
CA GLU A 17 0.34 2.08 -15.08
C GLU A 17 0.26 1.01 -13.97
N PRO A 18 0.66 -0.24 -14.23
CA PRO A 18 0.81 -1.24 -13.17
C PRO A 18 1.84 -0.79 -12.13
N THR A 19 1.47 -0.83 -10.86
CA THR A 19 2.31 -0.52 -9.71
C THR A 19 2.38 -1.72 -8.78
N ASP A 20 3.23 -1.65 -7.75
CA ASP A 20 3.25 -2.69 -6.72
C ASP A 20 1.94 -2.79 -5.94
N TRP A 21 1.65 -4.01 -5.51
CA TRP A 21 0.50 -4.32 -4.67
C TRP A 21 0.85 -5.41 -3.65
N GLY A 22 0.03 -5.48 -2.60
CA GLY A 22 0.25 -6.44 -1.54
C GLY A 22 -0.79 -6.31 -0.43
N ILE A 23 -0.46 -6.89 0.73
CA ILE A 23 -1.34 -6.92 1.90
C ILE A 23 -0.76 -6.01 2.98
N ALA A 24 -1.59 -5.16 3.58
CA ALA A 24 -1.18 -4.39 4.76
C ALA A 24 -0.94 -5.30 5.97
N ILE A 25 0.32 -5.40 6.41
CA ILE A 25 0.72 -6.24 7.56
C ILE A 25 1.06 -5.42 8.81
N GLY A 26 1.17 -4.11 8.68
CA GLY A 26 1.49 -3.21 9.78
C GLY A 26 1.19 -1.76 9.42
N ARG A 27 1.07 -0.92 10.44
CA ARG A 27 0.97 0.54 10.27
C ARG A 27 1.55 1.28 11.46
N PHE A 28 2.04 2.48 11.21
CA PHE A 28 2.51 3.41 12.23
C PHE A 28 2.18 4.85 11.82
N TYR A 29 2.10 5.73 12.81
CA TYR A 29 1.88 7.15 12.57
C TYR A 29 3.21 7.88 12.59
N SER A 30 3.57 8.58 11.51
CA SER A 30 4.86 9.25 11.37
C SER A 30 4.73 10.58 10.63
N PHE A 31 5.74 11.43 10.77
CA PHE A 31 5.82 12.69 10.04
C PHE A 31 6.23 12.41 8.59
N ALA A 32 5.35 12.71 7.64
CA ALA A 32 5.60 12.58 6.22
C ALA A 32 6.26 13.85 5.66
N PRO A 33 7.57 13.83 5.36
CA PRO A 33 8.29 15.06 4.99
C PRO A 33 7.77 15.66 3.68
N HIS A 34 7.37 14.82 2.72
CA HIS A 34 6.88 15.23 1.42
C HIS A 34 5.54 15.99 1.45
N ARG A 35 4.78 15.93 2.56
CA ARG A 35 3.53 16.69 2.77
C ARG A 35 3.62 17.66 3.95
N CYS A 36 4.76 17.72 4.64
CA CYS A 36 4.94 18.48 5.88
C CYS A 36 3.84 18.24 6.92
N ARG A 37 3.35 17.00 7.05
CA ARG A 37 2.27 16.64 8.00
C ARG A 37 2.44 15.24 8.55
N TRP A 38 1.83 15.00 9.71
CA TRP A 38 1.72 13.66 10.26
C TRP A 38 0.62 12.87 9.57
N GLN A 39 0.92 11.63 9.17
CA GLN A 39 -0.07 10.74 8.55
C GLN A 39 0.28 9.26 8.80
N TRP A 40 -0.66 8.38 8.48
CA TRP A 40 -0.43 6.94 8.56
C TRP A 40 0.54 6.48 7.46
N CYS A 41 1.46 5.60 7.85
CA CYS A 41 2.32 4.85 6.95
C CYS A 41 2.04 3.36 7.18
N TYR A 42 1.97 2.61 6.09
CA TYR A 42 1.63 1.20 6.09
C TYR A 42 2.84 0.39 5.64
N LEU A 43 3.08 -0.74 6.31
CA LEU A 43 4.00 -1.77 5.85
C LEU A 43 3.18 -2.78 5.04
N ILE A 44 3.52 -2.92 3.76
CA ILE A 44 2.81 -3.76 2.81
C ILE A 44 3.70 -4.96 2.49
N TRP A 45 3.17 -6.17 2.69
CA TRP A 45 3.80 -7.39 2.20
C TRP A 45 3.43 -7.56 0.72
N LEU A 46 4.43 -7.46 -0.16
CA LEU A 46 4.22 -7.46 -1.60
C LEU A 46 3.81 -8.85 -2.09
N ASP A 47 2.88 -8.87 -3.03
CA ASP A 47 2.52 -10.10 -3.72
C ASP A 47 3.71 -10.57 -4.58
N ALA A 48 3.90 -11.88 -4.73
CA ALA A 48 5.03 -12.41 -5.51
C ALA A 48 4.93 -12.02 -7.00
N ASP A 49 3.72 -11.79 -7.48
CA ASP A 49 3.43 -11.39 -8.86
C ASP A 49 3.44 -9.86 -9.06
N SER A 50 3.65 -9.07 -8.00
CA SER A 50 3.81 -7.61 -8.14
C SER A 50 5.12 -7.26 -8.85
N PRO A 51 5.22 -6.12 -9.56
CA PRO A 51 6.42 -5.71 -10.29
C PRO A 51 7.74 -5.87 -9.54
N SER A 52 7.78 -5.53 -8.25
CA SER A 52 8.96 -5.64 -7.40
C SER A 52 8.96 -6.88 -6.49
N GLY A 53 7.87 -7.66 -6.45
CA GLY A 53 7.65 -8.79 -5.53
C GLY A 53 8.67 -9.93 -5.67
N ALA A 54 9.31 -10.04 -6.83
CA ALA A 54 10.41 -10.97 -7.08
C ALA A 54 11.67 -10.65 -6.25
N TRP A 55 11.87 -9.40 -5.83
CA TRP A 55 13.10 -8.91 -5.19
C TRP A 55 12.86 -8.31 -3.79
N VAL A 56 11.65 -7.81 -3.53
CA VAL A 56 11.27 -7.14 -2.28
C VAL A 56 10.08 -7.86 -1.65
N LYS A 57 10.17 -8.22 -0.36
CA LYS A 57 9.08 -8.89 0.36
C LYS A 57 8.11 -7.92 1.02
N ALA A 58 8.61 -6.79 1.49
CA ALA A 58 7.77 -5.76 2.07
C ALA A 58 8.34 -4.38 1.77
N ASP A 59 7.44 -3.43 1.55
CA ASP A 59 7.77 -2.02 1.39
C ASP A 59 6.79 -1.16 2.19
N SER A 60 7.17 0.09 2.44
CA SER A 60 6.36 1.06 3.19
C SER A 60 5.80 2.14 2.27
N ALA A 61 4.53 2.52 2.49
CA ALA A 61 3.89 3.61 1.78
C ALA A 61 3.04 4.49 2.69
N TRP A 62 2.94 5.77 2.34
CA TRP A 62 2.06 6.69 3.03
C TRP A 62 0.61 6.43 2.65
N GLU A 63 -0.32 6.73 3.56
CA GLU A 63 -1.74 6.47 3.37
C GLU A 63 -2.26 7.04 2.05
N ASP A 64 -1.86 8.27 1.71
CA ASP A 64 -2.31 8.96 0.50
C ASP A 64 -1.76 8.36 -0.80
N ASP A 65 -0.69 7.56 -0.74
CA ASP A 65 -0.07 6.95 -1.92
C ASP A 65 -0.68 5.58 -2.22
N LEU A 66 -1.67 5.14 -1.43
CA LEU A 66 -2.31 3.84 -1.53
C LEU A 66 -3.80 3.95 -1.89
N GLU A 67 -4.27 2.93 -2.59
CA GLU A 67 -5.69 2.67 -2.82
C GLU A 67 -6.01 1.17 -2.68
N PRO A 68 -7.28 0.81 -2.41
CA PRO A 68 -7.69 -0.60 -2.41
C PRO A 68 -7.41 -1.25 -3.76
N LEU A 69 -6.80 -2.44 -3.73
CA LEU A 69 -6.72 -3.29 -4.90
C LEU A 69 -8.11 -3.90 -5.11
N GLU A 70 -8.85 -3.40 -6.09
CA GLU A 70 -10.16 -3.96 -6.45
C GLU A 70 -9.99 -5.47 -6.73
N THR A 71 -10.59 -6.28 -5.88
CA THR A 71 -10.76 -7.68 -6.20
C THR A 71 -12.00 -7.73 -7.07
N GLU A 72 -11.88 -8.13 -8.33
CA GLU A 72 -13.05 -8.41 -9.16
C GLU A 72 -13.99 -9.28 -8.32
N LYS A 73 -15.16 -8.74 -7.95
CA LYS A 73 -16.22 -9.55 -7.39
C LYS A 73 -16.67 -10.44 -8.54
N THR A 74 -16.22 -11.68 -8.56
CA THR A 74 -16.83 -12.70 -9.42
C THR A 74 -18.32 -12.75 -9.06
N LEU A 75 -19.14 -12.16 -9.93
CA LEU A 75 -20.60 -12.26 -9.89
C LEU A 75 -21.04 -13.57 -10.55
#